data_AF-A0A967YRQ5-F1
#
_entry.id   AF-A0A967YRQ5-F1
#
_cell.length_a   1.000
_cell.length_b   1.000
_cell.length_c   1.000
_cell.angle_alpha   90.00
_cell.angle_beta   90.00
_cell.angle_gamma   90.00
#
_symmetry.space_group_name_H-M   'P 1'
#
loop_
_entity.id
_entity.type
_entity.pdbx_description
1 polymer ?
#
loop_
_entity_poly.entity_id
_entity_poly.type
_entity_poly.pdbx_seq_one_letter_code
_entity_poly.pdbx_strand_id
1 'polypeptide(L)'
;MSKEHHEYISVLESQLERVYWVAKKAREKNLDPTSTPEPKIAEDMAGLVEGLVGPSGVGESIRELSKKLPREELAFKIAEETIYGKFGHMEAREAAEQAIRTALAIFTEGITAAPLQGVARVTIKSNLDRTKYLAIYFSQPIRSAGGTDQALTLVVGDFVRRLLGLDRYKPTPEEIGRFIEEIRLYERSVSRFQYRVSDEELETALQSLPVEVNGTESDPVEVSSFRSLPRVETNRVRGGALRVVNDGVVGRSLKVWAIVKKIGVEGWDWLKRMPEIEEKKTAGFMEEIIAGRPVFSFPSRQGGFRLRYGRARNTGLAAVGVHPATMMVLQSFLAAGTQLRVERPGKAGTVLPVDFIESPIVRLKDGSVTRVTTQNFESVRNTIDKILFLGDILIGFGDFLYNNKPLPPSGYTEEWWSQELQAVIEIAFDGDLDAAAQKAETDANRLEMFLRDPFENKPTAEEALRLASALHVPLHP
;
A
#
# COMPACT_ATOMS: atom_id res chain seq x y z
N MET A 1 21.35 -14.46 -11.06
CA MET A 1 21.46 -13.12 -11.69
C MET A 1 22.34 -13.25 -12.94
N SER A 2 22.08 -12.48 -14.00
CA SER A 2 22.89 -12.51 -15.23
C SER A 2 24.26 -11.85 -15.01
N LYS A 3 25.23 -12.08 -15.90
CA LYS A 3 26.55 -11.43 -15.85
C LYS A 3 26.41 -9.90 -15.91
N GLU A 4 25.60 -9.40 -16.83
CA GLU A 4 25.28 -7.97 -16.98
C GLU A 4 24.73 -7.35 -15.69
N HIS A 5 23.87 -8.08 -14.96
CA HIS A 5 23.33 -7.60 -13.70
C HIS A 5 24.40 -7.47 -12.61
N HIS A 6 25.35 -8.41 -12.52
CA HIS A 6 26.45 -8.30 -11.57
C HIS A 6 27.39 -7.14 -11.92
N GLU A 7 27.68 -6.94 -13.22
CA GLU A 7 28.48 -5.80 -13.68
C GLU A 7 27.80 -4.47 -13.33
N TYR A 8 26.48 -4.36 -13.53
CA TYR A 8 25.71 -3.19 -13.14
C TYR A 8 25.80 -2.88 -11.63
N ILE A 9 25.58 -3.89 -10.78
CA ILE A 9 25.66 -3.72 -9.32
C ILE A 9 27.09 -3.32 -8.89
N SER A 10 28.12 -3.97 -9.44
CA SER A 10 29.52 -3.66 -9.11
C SER A 10 29.89 -2.22 -9.48
N VAL A 11 29.37 -1.70 -10.60
CA VAL A 11 29.55 -0.29 -10.96
C VAL A 11 28.92 0.63 -9.92
N LEU A 12 27.71 0.34 -9.45
CA LEU A 12 27.05 1.15 -8.40
C LEU A 12 27.80 1.12 -7.07
N GLU A 13 28.25 -0.06 -6.65
CA GLU A 13 29.01 -0.25 -5.41
C GLU A 13 30.33 0.54 -5.43
N SER A 14 31.10 0.42 -6.52
CA SER A 14 32.36 1.16 -6.66
C SER A 14 32.16 2.69 -6.66
N GLN A 15 31.07 3.17 -7.25
CA GLN A 15 30.71 4.60 -7.22
C GLN A 15 30.30 5.04 -5.80
N LEU A 16 29.51 4.22 -5.10
CA LEU A 16 29.10 4.47 -3.72
C LEU A 16 30.32 4.53 -2.79
N GLU A 17 31.23 3.57 -2.88
CA GLU A 17 32.48 3.53 -2.10
C GLU A 17 33.31 4.80 -2.31
N ARG A 18 33.43 5.24 -3.57
CA ARG A 18 34.15 6.48 -3.90
C ARG A 18 33.52 7.70 -3.22
N VAL A 19 32.19 7.84 -3.29
CA VAL A 19 31.48 8.95 -2.63
C VAL A 19 31.64 8.87 -1.11
N TYR A 20 31.50 7.68 -0.54
CA TYR A 20 31.64 7.45 0.89
C TYR A 20 33.05 7.76 1.41
N TRP A 21 34.08 7.42 0.63
CA TRP A 21 35.46 7.79 0.93
C TRP A 21 35.67 9.30 0.99
N VAL A 22 35.11 10.05 0.03
CA VAL A 22 35.16 11.52 0.04
C VAL A 22 34.45 12.07 1.30
N ALA A 23 33.26 11.56 1.62
CA ALA A 23 32.51 11.96 2.81
C ALA A 23 33.30 11.67 4.10
N LYS A 24 33.95 10.51 4.19
CA LYS A 24 34.82 10.15 5.32
C LYS A 24 35.98 11.13 5.47
N LYS A 25 36.68 11.47 4.38
CA LYS A 25 37.77 12.45 4.40
C LYS A 25 37.33 13.86 4.76
N ALA A 26 36.11 14.25 4.41
CA ALA A 26 35.54 15.51 4.84
C ALA A 26 35.24 15.50 6.35
N ARG A 27 34.56 14.45 6.85
CA ARG A 27 34.18 14.30 8.26
C ARG A 27 35.38 14.16 9.20
N GLU A 28 36.47 13.54 8.75
CA GLU A 28 37.74 13.45 9.49
C GLU A 28 38.35 14.82 9.84
N LYS A 29 37.91 15.92 9.20
CA LYS A 29 38.32 17.29 9.54
C LYS A 29 37.64 17.83 10.82
N ASN A 30 36.68 17.10 11.38
CA ASN A 30 35.94 17.47 12.61
C ASN A 30 35.27 18.85 12.54
N LEU A 31 34.75 19.21 11.37
CA LEU A 31 34.00 20.45 11.15
C LEU A 31 32.47 20.26 11.29
N ASP A 32 32.03 19.01 11.43
CA ASP A 32 30.64 18.59 11.54
C ASP A 32 30.37 17.92 12.92
N PRO A 33 29.10 17.68 13.32
CA PRO A 33 28.77 17.07 14.61
C PRO A 33 29.40 15.71 14.89
N THR A 34 29.78 14.96 13.84
CA THR A 34 30.45 13.66 13.94
C THR A 34 31.68 13.62 13.05
N SER A 35 32.69 12.85 13.47
CA SER A 35 33.95 12.63 12.73
C SER A 35 33.85 11.56 11.64
N THR A 36 32.71 10.88 11.53
CA THR A 36 32.41 9.86 10.53
C THR A 36 31.10 10.16 9.82
N PRO A 37 30.91 9.67 8.58
CA PRO A 37 29.60 9.73 7.93
C PRO A 37 28.53 9.07 8.81
N GLU A 38 27.44 9.79 9.07
CA GLU A 38 26.31 9.32 9.88
C GLU A 38 25.45 8.26 9.14
N PRO A 39 25.18 8.39 7.82
CA PRO A 39 24.51 7.33 7.07
C PRO A 39 25.40 6.10 6.96
N LYS A 40 24.91 4.97 7.47
CA LYS A 40 25.58 3.67 7.32
C LYS A 40 25.07 2.99 6.04
N ILE A 41 25.98 2.31 5.35
CA ILE A 41 25.62 1.47 4.20
C ILE A 41 25.10 0.14 4.73
N ALA A 42 23.99 -0.32 4.18
CA ALA A 42 23.42 -1.64 4.43
C ALA A 42 23.12 -2.30 3.07
N GLU A 43 23.45 -3.59 2.97
CA GLU A 43 23.28 -4.36 1.72
C GLU A 43 21.88 -4.99 1.61
N ASP A 44 21.25 -5.26 2.75
CA ASP A 44 19.99 -5.98 2.84
C ASP A 44 19.13 -5.53 4.03
N MET A 45 17.91 -6.07 4.10
CA MET A 45 16.97 -5.83 5.21
C MET A 45 17.60 -6.16 6.57
N ALA A 46 18.40 -7.22 6.64
CA ALA A 46 19.06 -7.61 7.88
C ALA A 46 20.06 -6.57 8.37
N GLY A 47 20.89 -6.03 7.47
CA GLY A 47 21.80 -4.93 7.77
C GLY A 47 21.07 -3.63 8.12
N LEU A 48 19.93 -3.36 7.48
CA LEU A 48 19.07 -2.22 7.84
C LEU A 48 18.52 -2.36 9.27
N VAL A 49 17.97 -3.53 9.63
CA VAL A 49 17.42 -3.78 10.97
C VAL A 49 18.51 -3.66 12.04
N GLU A 50 19.65 -4.31 11.84
CA GLU A 50 20.78 -4.25 12.77
C GLU A 50 21.34 -2.82 12.90
N GLY A 51 21.50 -2.12 11.77
CA GLY A 51 21.99 -0.75 11.76
C GLY A 51 21.03 0.26 12.39
N LEU A 52 19.72 0.02 12.30
CA LEU A 52 18.67 0.92 12.78
C LEU A 52 18.38 0.76 14.26
N VAL A 53 18.23 -0.48 14.75
CA VAL A 53 17.82 -0.76 16.13
C VAL A 53 18.67 -1.81 16.83
N GLY A 54 19.57 -2.50 16.15
CA GLY A 54 20.31 -3.63 16.70
C GLY A 54 19.39 -4.80 17.11
N PRO A 55 19.83 -5.67 18.03
CA PRO A 55 21.15 -5.68 18.70
C PRO A 55 22.27 -6.15 17.75
N SER A 56 23.52 -5.98 18.15
CA SER A 56 24.68 -6.44 17.36
C SER A 56 24.61 -7.96 17.12
N GLY A 57 24.87 -8.40 15.90
CA GLY A 57 24.80 -9.82 15.50
C GLY A 57 23.41 -10.30 15.11
N VAL A 58 22.37 -9.47 15.25
CA VAL A 58 21.00 -9.85 14.84
C VAL A 58 20.89 -10.02 13.33
N GLY A 59 21.67 -9.26 12.54
CA GLY A 59 21.61 -9.32 11.08
C GLY A 59 21.94 -10.71 10.54
N GLU A 60 22.93 -11.40 11.12
CA GLU A 60 23.27 -12.78 10.75
C GLU A 60 22.11 -13.73 11.01
N SER A 61 21.48 -13.65 12.19
CA SER A 61 20.33 -14.49 12.53
C SER A 61 19.12 -14.20 11.63
N ILE A 62 18.89 -12.94 11.27
CA ILE A 62 17.84 -12.56 10.33
C ILE A 62 18.09 -13.19 8.95
N ARG A 63 19.33 -13.13 8.43
CA ARG A 63 19.70 -13.72 7.13
C ARG A 63 19.55 -15.24 7.11
N GLU A 64 19.85 -15.91 8.21
CA GLU A 64 19.70 -17.36 8.31
C GLU A 64 18.23 -17.79 8.39
N LEU A 65 17.45 -17.10 9.21
CA LEU A 65 16.06 -17.45 9.48
C LEU A 65 15.12 -17.01 8.33
N SER A 66 15.40 -15.91 7.64
CA SER A 66 14.59 -15.43 6.51
C SER A 66 14.55 -16.38 5.32
N LYS A 67 15.54 -17.29 5.22
CA LYS A 67 15.54 -18.38 4.22
C LYS A 67 14.49 -19.45 4.50
N LYS A 68 14.00 -19.54 5.73
CA LYS A 68 13.13 -20.64 6.21
C LYS A 68 11.77 -20.14 6.70
N LEU A 69 11.73 -18.95 7.28
CA LEU A 69 10.56 -18.38 7.92
C LEU A 69 10.03 -17.19 7.12
N PRO A 70 8.71 -17.06 6.97
CA PRO A 70 8.13 -15.83 6.46
C PRO A 70 8.39 -14.66 7.42
N ARG A 71 8.28 -13.44 6.90
CA ARG A 71 8.59 -12.19 7.59
C ARG A 71 7.94 -12.09 8.98
N GLU A 72 6.67 -12.46 9.09
CA GLU A 72 5.95 -12.35 10.35
C GLU A 72 6.48 -13.34 11.40
N GLU A 73 6.69 -14.60 11.04
CA GLU A 73 7.24 -15.62 11.96
C GLU A 73 8.70 -15.32 12.34
N LEU A 74 9.47 -14.80 11.38
CA LEU A 74 10.85 -14.33 11.59
C LEU A 74 10.92 -13.28 12.72
N ALA A 75 10.03 -12.30 12.72
CA ALA A 75 10.01 -11.26 13.74
C ALA A 75 9.77 -11.82 15.16
N PHE A 76 8.84 -12.77 15.30
CA PHE A 76 8.60 -13.45 16.58
C PHE A 76 9.78 -14.30 17.01
N LYS A 77 10.42 -15.01 16.07
CA LYS A 77 11.59 -15.82 16.39
C LYS A 77 12.77 -14.97 16.85
N ILE A 78 13.04 -13.84 16.19
CA ILE A 78 14.10 -12.92 16.62
C ILE A 78 13.77 -12.28 17.97
N ALA A 79 12.50 -11.95 18.23
CA ALA A 79 12.07 -11.48 19.54
C ALA A 79 12.34 -12.52 20.63
N GLU A 80 12.01 -13.80 20.38
CA GLU A 80 12.31 -14.91 21.30
C GLU A 80 13.82 -15.04 21.56
N GLU A 81 14.64 -15.06 20.51
CA GLU A 81 16.10 -15.17 20.62
C GLU A 81 16.70 -13.98 21.40
N THR A 82 16.13 -12.79 21.26
CA THR A 82 16.53 -11.59 22.01
C THR A 82 16.22 -11.76 23.50
N ILE A 83 15.01 -12.24 23.84
CA ILE A 83 14.63 -12.45 25.25
C ILE A 83 15.46 -13.55 25.93
N TYR A 84 15.83 -14.60 25.19
CA TYR A 84 16.72 -15.65 25.71
C TYR A 84 18.21 -15.25 25.74
N GLY A 85 18.55 -14.04 25.29
CA GLY A 85 19.90 -13.48 25.42
C GLY A 85 20.89 -13.94 24.35
N LYS A 86 20.43 -14.46 23.19
CA LYS A 86 21.30 -14.89 22.09
C LYS A 86 22.25 -13.78 21.61
N PHE A 87 21.80 -12.53 21.66
CA PHE A 87 22.53 -11.34 21.23
C PHE A 87 23.18 -10.57 22.39
N GLY A 88 23.33 -11.22 23.54
CA GLY A 88 23.79 -10.61 24.79
C GLY A 88 22.69 -10.57 25.84
N HIS A 89 23.07 -10.75 27.11
CA HIS A 89 22.15 -10.67 28.24
C HIS A 89 21.78 -9.22 28.53
N MET A 90 20.48 -8.98 28.72
CA MET A 90 19.89 -7.68 29.05
C MET A 90 18.92 -7.87 30.22
N GLU A 91 18.70 -6.80 30.99
CA GLU A 91 17.64 -6.77 31.99
C GLU A 91 16.27 -6.92 31.32
N ALA A 92 15.28 -7.48 32.02
CA ALA A 92 13.98 -7.84 31.44
C ALA A 92 13.29 -6.68 30.67
N ARG A 93 13.38 -5.45 31.19
CA ARG A 93 12.85 -4.24 30.53
C ARG A 93 13.56 -3.94 29.21
N GLU A 94 14.90 -4.01 29.22
CA GLU A 94 15.74 -3.71 28.07
C GLU A 94 15.61 -4.78 27.00
N ALA A 95 15.59 -6.05 27.40
CA ALA A 95 15.32 -7.17 26.52
C ALA A 95 13.95 -7.02 25.83
N ALA A 96 12.91 -6.61 26.59
CA ALA A 96 11.58 -6.36 26.02
C ALA A 96 11.58 -5.21 25.01
N GLU A 97 12.22 -4.09 25.37
CA GLU A 97 12.34 -2.94 24.48
C GLU A 97 13.07 -3.29 23.19
N GLN A 98 14.22 -3.97 23.30
CA GLN A 98 15.01 -4.40 22.17
C GLN A 98 14.24 -5.37 21.27
N ALA A 99 13.61 -6.40 21.84
CA ALA A 99 12.83 -7.38 21.10
C ALA A 99 11.67 -6.74 20.31
N ILE A 100 10.94 -5.80 20.92
CA ILE A 100 9.82 -5.10 20.28
C ILE A 100 10.31 -4.20 19.15
N ARG A 101 11.39 -3.44 19.37
CA ARG A 101 11.97 -2.55 18.34
C ARG A 101 12.50 -3.37 17.15
N THR A 102 13.25 -4.43 17.40
CA THR A 102 13.79 -5.31 16.35
C THR A 102 12.66 -6.00 15.57
N ALA A 103 11.62 -6.50 16.24
CA ALA A 103 10.47 -7.08 15.55
C ALA A 103 9.73 -6.07 14.67
N LEU A 104 9.48 -4.85 15.17
CA LEU A 104 8.88 -3.78 14.38
C LEU A 104 9.77 -3.36 13.18
N ALA A 105 11.09 -3.37 13.36
CA ALA A 105 12.03 -3.14 12.26
C ALA A 105 11.92 -4.22 11.18
N ILE A 106 11.75 -5.49 11.56
CA ILE A 106 11.53 -6.60 10.61
C ILE A 106 10.18 -6.44 9.88
N PHE A 107 9.09 -6.11 10.59
CA PHE A 107 7.78 -5.88 9.95
C PHE A 107 7.83 -4.75 8.92
N THR A 108 8.58 -3.70 9.24
CA THR A 108 8.74 -2.52 8.39
C THR A 108 9.98 -2.58 7.50
N GLU A 109 10.60 -3.76 7.34
CA GLU A 109 11.77 -4.03 6.50
C GLU A 109 12.96 -3.07 6.71
N GLY A 110 13.05 -2.45 7.88
CA GLY A 110 14.08 -1.46 8.21
C GLY A 110 13.99 -0.14 7.44
N ILE A 111 12.91 0.10 6.68
CA ILE A 111 12.78 1.28 5.80
C ILE A 111 12.08 2.47 6.45
N THR A 112 11.47 2.29 7.64
CA THR A 112 10.71 3.35 8.32
C THR A 112 11.37 3.78 9.62
N ALA A 113 11.06 4.99 10.10
CA ALA A 113 11.52 5.50 11.39
C ALA A 113 10.72 4.95 12.59
N ALA A 114 9.65 4.17 12.36
CA ALA A 114 8.77 3.68 13.41
C ALA A 114 9.47 2.83 14.50
N PRO A 115 10.41 1.91 14.18
CA PRO A 115 11.13 1.13 15.17
C PRO A 115 11.99 2.00 16.12
N LEU A 116 12.56 3.08 15.59
CA LEU A 116 13.47 3.96 16.32
C LEU A 116 12.70 5.05 17.08
N GLN A 117 11.82 5.76 16.39
CA GLN A 117 11.14 6.93 16.92
C GLN A 117 9.71 6.61 17.39
N GLY A 118 9.01 5.71 16.71
CA GLY A 118 7.59 5.40 16.94
C GLY A 118 7.33 4.64 18.23
N VAL A 119 8.17 3.67 18.59
CA VAL A 119 8.23 3.11 19.95
C VAL A 119 9.14 4.00 20.77
N ALA A 120 8.57 4.83 21.65
CA ALA A 120 9.33 5.77 22.45
C ALA A 120 10.09 5.08 23.59
N ARG A 121 9.42 4.15 24.29
CA ARG A 121 10.01 3.33 25.36
C ARG A 121 9.12 2.13 25.69
N VAL A 122 9.70 1.12 26.33
CA VAL A 122 8.96 0.00 26.94
C VAL A 122 9.26 -0.06 28.43
N THR A 123 8.23 -0.32 29.23
CA THR A 123 8.36 -0.40 30.70
C THR A 123 7.53 -1.54 31.27
N ILE A 124 7.86 -1.95 32.49
CA ILE A 124 7.13 -2.95 33.26
C ILE A 124 6.44 -2.22 34.42
N LYS A 125 5.10 -2.26 34.45
CA LYS A 125 4.26 -1.59 35.46
C LYS A 125 3.49 -2.61 36.28
N SER A 126 2.75 -2.14 37.28
CA SER A 126 1.99 -2.99 38.20
C SER A 126 0.49 -2.76 38.10
N ASN A 127 -0.27 -3.85 37.99
CA ASN A 127 -1.72 -3.91 38.10
C ASN A 127 -2.17 -3.55 39.54
N LEU A 128 -3.49 -3.38 39.74
CA LEU A 128 -4.03 -3.05 41.07
C LEU A 128 -3.86 -4.21 42.07
N ASP A 129 -3.86 -5.44 41.56
CA ASP A 129 -3.54 -6.67 42.29
C ASP A 129 -2.03 -6.93 42.44
N ARG A 130 -1.20 -5.93 42.08
CA ARG A 130 0.28 -5.95 42.13
C ARG A 130 0.95 -6.90 41.14
N THR A 131 0.23 -7.55 40.23
CA THR A 131 0.88 -8.32 39.18
C THR A 131 1.59 -7.38 38.19
N LYS A 132 2.75 -7.80 37.67
CA LYS A 132 3.53 -6.99 36.73
C LYS A 132 3.05 -7.23 35.31
N TYR A 133 2.96 -6.18 34.51
CA TYR A 133 2.54 -6.22 33.10
C TYR A 133 3.42 -5.31 32.25
N LEU A 134 3.35 -5.48 30.92
CA LEU A 134 4.14 -4.69 29.96
C LEU A 134 3.35 -3.47 29.44
N ALA A 135 4.03 -2.33 29.35
CA ALA A 135 3.49 -1.11 28.76
C ALA A 135 4.40 -0.57 27.66
N ILE A 136 3.82 -0.27 26.50
CA ILE A 136 4.54 0.23 25.32
C ILE A 136 4.13 1.68 25.08
N TYR A 137 5.09 2.58 25.04
CA TYR A 137 4.87 4.01 24.80
C TYR A 137 5.09 4.30 23.32
N PHE A 138 4.04 4.75 22.65
CA PHE A 138 4.08 5.16 21.26
C PHE A 138 4.18 6.68 21.12
N SER A 139 4.86 7.12 20.07
CA SER A 139 4.93 8.51 19.63
C SER A 139 4.34 8.64 18.21
N GLN A 140 4.13 9.87 17.73
CA GLN A 140 3.50 10.12 16.42
C GLN A 140 4.21 9.45 15.22
N PRO A 141 5.56 9.38 15.15
CA PRO A 141 6.27 8.63 14.11
C PRO A 141 5.82 7.19 13.88
N ILE A 142 5.14 6.54 14.84
CA ILE A 142 4.57 5.20 14.64
C ILE A 142 3.63 5.11 13.42
N ARG A 143 3.07 6.25 12.98
CA ARG A 143 2.25 6.35 11.76
C ARG A 143 2.92 5.76 10.52
N SER A 144 4.25 5.82 10.42
CA SER A 144 4.99 5.34 9.24
C SER A 144 5.02 3.82 9.11
N ALA A 145 4.80 3.05 10.18
CA ALA A 145 4.74 1.58 10.11
C ALA A 145 3.50 1.06 9.37
N GLY A 146 2.45 1.88 9.24
CA GLY A 146 1.14 1.42 8.77
C GLY A 146 0.34 0.69 9.86
N GLY A 147 -0.98 0.62 9.68
CA GLY A 147 -1.90 0.13 10.73
C GLY A 147 -1.69 -1.34 11.11
N THR A 148 -1.38 -2.20 10.14
CA THR A 148 -1.16 -3.64 10.42
C THR A 148 0.05 -3.84 11.34
N ASP A 149 1.18 -3.22 11.01
CA ASP A 149 2.43 -3.42 11.75
C ASP A 149 2.41 -2.70 13.11
N GLN A 150 1.66 -1.58 13.23
CA GLN A 150 1.31 -0.97 14.51
C GLN A 150 0.63 -1.97 15.45
N ALA A 151 -0.41 -2.66 14.97
CA ALA A 151 -1.13 -3.64 15.78
C ALA A 151 -0.26 -4.87 16.10
N LEU A 152 0.50 -5.37 15.12
CA LEU A 152 1.43 -6.49 15.34
C LEU A 152 2.50 -6.18 16.38
N THR A 153 2.88 -4.91 16.55
CA THR A 153 3.78 -4.49 17.65
C THR A 153 3.20 -4.84 19.02
N LEU A 154 1.88 -4.72 19.22
CA LEU A 154 1.21 -5.12 20.47
C LEU A 154 1.12 -6.63 20.62
N VAL A 155 0.94 -7.36 19.52
CA VAL A 155 0.95 -8.84 19.52
C VAL A 155 2.34 -9.35 19.91
N VAL A 156 3.41 -8.75 19.36
CA VAL A 156 4.79 -9.06 19.78
C VAL A 156 5.00 -8.67 21.24
N GLY A 157 4.47 -7.53 21.69
CA GLY A 157 4.49 -7.15 23.11
C GLY A 157 3.84 -8.20 24.01
N ASP A 158 2.72 -8.78 23.58
CA ASP A 158 2.03 -9.86 24.31
C ASP A 158 2.82 -11.16 24.31
N PHE A 159 3.51 -11.47 23.21
CA PHE A 159 4.42 -12.61 23.15
C PHE A 159 5.62 -12.42 24.09
N VAL A 160 6.29 -11.27 24.01
CA VAL A 160 7.44 -10.91 24.84
C VAL A 160 7.09 -10.91 26.33
N ARG A 161 5.95 -10.32 26.72
CA ARG A 161 5.55 -10.29 28.14
C ARG A 161 5.29 -11.70 28.70
N ARG A 162 4.79 -12.64 27.88
CA ARG A 162 4.63 -14.05 28.28
C ARG A 162 5.98 -14.72 28.50
N LEU A 163 6.95 -14.52 27.60
CA LEU A 163 8.31 -15.06 27.76
C LEU A 163 8.99 -14.55 29.02
N LEU A 164 8.73 -13.30 29.41
CA LEU A 164 9.24 -12.68 30.63
C LEU A 164 8.43 -13.04 31.90
N GLY A 165 7.40 -13.88 31.79
CA GLY A 165 6.55 -14.27 32.93
C GLY A 165 5.68 -13.13 33.49
N LEU A 166 5.38 -12.12 32.69
CA LEU A 166 4.52 -11.00 33.07
C LEU A 166 3.03 -11.34 32.85
N ASP A 167 2.18 -10.82 33.73
CA ASP A 167 0.72 -10.93 33.65
C ASP A 167 0.17 -9.99 32.55
N ARG A 168 -1.11 -10.18 32.19
CA ARG A 168 -1.82 -9.27 31.29
C ARG A 168 -2.05 -7.91 31.95
N TYR A 169 -2.12 -6.88 31.14
CA TYR A 169 -2.68 -5.59 31.52
C TYR A 169 -4.16 -5.73 31.88
N LYS A 170 -4.57 -5.07 32.97
CA LYS A 170 -5.94 -5.02 33.48
C LYS A 170 -6.37 -3.55 33.55
N PRO A 171 -6.95 -2.99 32.47
CA PRO A 171 -7.35 -1.59 32.44
C PRO A 171 -8.50 -1.32 33.41
N THR A 172 -8.46 -0.15 34.03
CA THR A 172 -9.57 0.40 34.80
C THR A 172 -10.59 1.10 33.89
N PRO A 173 -11.87 1.22 34.31
CA PRO A 173 -12.87 1.98 33.54
C PRO A 173 -12.42 3.42 33.25
N GLU A 174 -11.70 4.05 34.17
CA GLU A 174 -11.17 5.41 34.01
C GLU A 174 -10.07 5.48 32.94
N GLU A 175 -9.20 4.47 32.85
CA GLU A 175 -8.18 4.38 31.78
C GLU A 175 -8.81 4.17 30.41
N ILE A 176 -9.88 3.37 30.32
CA ILE A 176 -10.64 3.16 29.08
C ILE A 176 -11.34 4.46 28.67
N GLY A 177 -12.09 5.07 29.60
CA GLY A 177 -12.78 6.35 29.39
C GLY A 177 -11.81 7.45 28.98
N ARG A 178 -10.62 7.50 29.58
CA ARG A 178 -9.54 8.40 29.19
C ARG A 178 -9.12 8.21 27.74
N PHE A 179 -8.92 6.97 27.31
CA PHE A 179 -8.46 6.68 25.95
C PHE A 179 -9.53 7.05 24.92
N ILE A 180 -10.81 6.78 25.22
CA ILE A 180 -11.94 7.17 24.36
C ILE A 180 -12.07 8.70 24.29
N GLU A 181 -11.97 9.41 25.42
CA GLU A 181 -11.96 10.88 25.45
C GLU A 181 -10.83 11.43 24.55
N GLU A 182 -9.62 10.89 24.68
CA GLU A 182 -8.48 11.29 23.85
C GLU A 182 -8.73 11.07 22.36
N ILE A 183 -9.32 9.94 21.95
CA ILE A 183 -9.68 9.70 20.53
C ILE A 183 -10.64 10.78 20.03
N ARG A 184 -11.71 11.06 20.77
CA ARG A 184 -12.73 12.03 20.35
C ARG A 184 -12.19 13.46 20.33
N LEU A 185 -11.27 13.80 21.24
CA LEU A 185 -10.58 15.09 21.22
C LEU A 185 -9.60 15.19 20.04
N TYR A 186 -8.84 14.13 19.75
CA TYR A 186 -7.91 14.09 18.63
C TYR A 186 -8.63 14.26 17.28
N GLU A 187 -9.76 13.56 17.09
CA GLU A 187 -10.60 13.68 15.88
C GLU A 187 -11.14 15.10 15.67
N ARG A 188 -11.52 15.77 16.75
CA ARG A 188 -12.09 17.12 16.70
C ARG A 188 -11.03 18.21 16.50
N SER A 189 -9.88 18.08 17.17
CA SER A 189 -8.94 19.20 17.34
C SER A 189 -7.61 19.03 16.63
N VAL A 190 -7.23 17.81 16.22
CA VAL A 190 -5.89 17.53 15.69
C VAL A 190 -5.95 16.94 14.28
N SER A 191 -6.47 15.73 14.13
CA SER A 191 -6.44 15.02 12.85
C SER A 191 -7.51 13.93 12.84
N ARG A 192 -8.04 13.65 11.66
CA ARG A 192 -8.87 12.48 11.43
C ARG A 192 -8.04 11.21 11.47
N PHE A 193 -8.67 10.13 11.93
CA PHE A 193 -8.18 8.77 11.79
C PHE A 193 -8.54 8.19 10.42
N GLN A 194 -7.90 7.07 10.03
CA GLN A 194 -8.23 6.36 8.79
C GLN A 194 -9.61 5.69 8.91
N TYR A 195 -9.93 5.21 10.10
CA TYR A 195 -11.17 4.52 10.42
C TYR A 195 -11.97 5.32 11.44
N ARG A 196 -13.28 5.41 11.23
CA ARG A 196 -14.19 5.92 12.25
C ARG A 196 -14.69 4.73 13.06
N VAL A 197 -14.17 4.61 14.28
CA VAL A 197 -14.46 3.50 15.20
C VAL A 197 -15.45 3.99 16.26
N SER A 198 -16.42 3.17 16.65
CA SER A 198 -17.40 3.49 17.70
C SER A 198 -16.78 3.45 19.10
N ASP A 199 -17.44 4.06 20.10
CA ASP A 199 -16.96 4.02 21.48
C ASP A 199 -17.00 2.59 22.04
N GLU A 200 -18.03 1.80 21.69
CA GLU A 200 -18.22 0.42 22.12
C GLU A 200 -17.14 -0.53 21.55
N GLU A 201 -16.77 -0.32 20.28
CA GLU A 201 -15.68 -1.06 19.63
C GLU A 201 -14.33 -0.76 20.28
N LEU A 202 -14.06 0.52 20.59
CA LEU A 202 -12.86 0.94 21.30
C LEU A 202 -12.81 0.36 22.71
N GLU A 203 -13.91 0.42 23.45
CA GLU A 203 -14.01 -0.14 24.78
C GLU A 203 -13.73 -1.65 24.77
N THR A 204 -14.37 -2.39 23.86
CA THR A 204 -14.16 -3.84 23.71
C THR A 204 -12.69 -4.16 23.39
N ALA A 205 -12.05 -3.37 22.51
CA ALA A 205 -10.64 -3.55 22.18
C ALA A 205 -9.74 -3.25 23.38
N LEU A 206 -9.93 -2.12 24.05
CA LEU A 206 -9.13 -1.69 25.20
C LEU A 206 -9.22 -2.67 26.37
N GLN A 207 -10.41 -3.21 26.67
CA GLN A 207 -10.60 -4.24 27.68
C GLN A 207 -9.88 -5.56 27.35
N SER A 208 -9.73 -5.86 26.06
CA SER A 208 -9.17 -7.12 25.57
C SER A 208 -7.66 -7.09 25.40
N LEU A 209 -7.04 -5.91 25.32
CA LEU A 209 -5.60 -5.77 25.10
C LEU A 209 -4.77 -6.28 26.30
N PRO A 210 -3.86 -7.25 26.10
CA PRO A 210 -3.05 -7.82 27.18
C PRO A 210 -1.81 -6.98 27.54
N VAL A 211 -1.53 -5.93 26.79
CA VAL A 211 -0.41 -5.00 26.96
C VAL A 211 -0.97 -3.58 27.00
N GLU A 212 -0.45 -2.74 27.89
CA GLU A 212 -0.88 -1.34 27.96
C GLU A 212 -0.35 -0.57 26.76
N VAL A 213 -1.27 0.03 26.00
CA VAL A 213 -0.94 1.00 24.96
C VAL A 213 -0.89 2.38 25.61
N ASN A 214 0.31 2.92 25.74
CA ASN A 214 0.53 4.26 26.28
C ASN A 214 1.32 5.09 25.25
N GLY A 215 1.64 6.33 25.56
CA GLY A 215 2.35 7.20 24.63
C GLY A 215 2.86 8.48 25.25
N THR A 216 3.78 9.11 24.53
CA THR A 216 4.24 10.46 24.85
C THR A 216 3.16 11.47 24.49
N GLU A 217 3.15 12.62 25.17
CA GLU A 217 2.32 13.74 24.71
C GLU A 217 2.71 14.13 23.28
N SER A 218 1.72 14.31 22.41
CA SER A 218 1.96 14.66 21.01
C SER A 218 1.46 16.05 20.63
N ASP A 219 0.37 16.50 21.26
CA ASP A 219 -0.33 17.73 20.89
C ASP A 219 -0.70 18.50 22.16
N PRO A 220 -0.74 19.85 22.13
CA PRO A 220 -1.07 20.69 23.27
C PRO A 220 -2.59 20.70 23.57
N VAL A 221 -3.25 19.55 23.44
CA VAL A 221 -4.68 19.35 23.72
C VAL A 221 -4.80 18.57 25.01
N GLU A 222 -5.48 19.14 26.01
CA GLU A 222 -5.69 18.49 27.30
C GLU A 222 -7.03 17.76 27.38
N VAL A 223 -7.04 16.67 28.15
CA VAL A 223 -8.28 16.01 28.56
C VAL A 223 -8.96 16.76 29.70
N SER A 224 -10.28 16.62 29.76
CA SER A 224 -11.15 17.30 30.71
C SER A 224 -11.54 16.39 31.88
N SER A 225 -12.05 15.18 31.59
CA SER A 225 -12.69 14.32 32.59
C SER A 225 -11.69 13.43 33.31
N PHE A 226 -10.82 12.74 32.57
CA PHE A 226 -9.96 11.70 33.14
C PHE A 226 -8.52 12.18 33.36
N ARG A 227 -8.35 13.18 34.24
CA ARG A 227 -7.04 13.80 34.53
C ARG A 227 -6.27 13.04 35.63
N SER A 228 -4.94 13.09 35.53
CA SER A 228 -3.97 12.65 36.55
C SER A 228 -4.16 11.19 36.99
N LEU A 229 -4.44 10.29 36.02
CA LEU A 229 -4.54 8.87 36.30
C LEU A 229 -3.16 8.31 36.71
N PRO A 230 -3.08 7.39 37.70
CA PRO A 230 -1.80 6.93 38.25
C PRO A 230 -0.83 6.31 37.23
N ARG A 231 -1.37 5.76 36.15
CA ARG A 231 -0.62 5.08 35.08
C ARG A 231 -0.50 5.91 33.80
N VAL A 232 -1.02 7.13 33.77
CA VAL A 232 -0.94 8.03 32.59
C VAL A 232 -0.25 9.32 33.02
N GLU A 233 1.02 9.47 32.62
CA GLU A 233 1.92 10.51 33.13
C GLU A 233 1.64 11.91 32.58
N THR A 234 0.71 12.05 31.63
CA THR A 234 0.33 13.33 31.02
C THR A 234 -1.18 13.50 31.02
N ASN A 235 -1.64 14.76 31.00
CA ASN A 235 -3.03 15.12 30.76
C ASN A 235 -3.31 15.54 29.32
N ARG A 236 -2.30 15.42 28.45
CA ARG A 236 -2.42 15.72 27.03
C ARG A 236 -2.73 14.48 26.21
N VAL A 237 -3.19 14.72 24.99
CA VAL A 237 -3.48 13.67 24.01
C VAL A 237 -2.19 12.96 23.56
N ARG A 238 -2.26 11.62 23.51
CA ARG A 238 -1.16 10.72 23.16
C ARG A 238 -1.37 10.11 21.78
N GLY A 239 -1.36 10.93 20.73
CA GLY A 239 -1.88 10.53 19.42
C GLY A 239 -1.15 9.35 18.74
N GLY A 240 0.10 9.04 19.10
CA GLY A 240 0.77 7.81 18.68
C GLY A 240 0.03 6.55 19.19
N ALA A 241 -0.30 6.53 20.49
CA ALA A 241 -1.05 5.45 21.12
C ALA A 241 -2.45 5.31 20.49
N LEU A 242 -3.12 6.45 20.28
CA LEU A 242 -4.48 6.47 19.70
C LEU A 242 -4.50 5.85 18.30
N ARG A 243 -3.50 6.15 17.46
CA ARG A 243 -3.40 5.58 16.11
C ARG A 243 -3.18 4.07 16.15
N VAL A 244 -2.33 3.58 17.04
CA VAL A 244 -2.08 2.13 17.17
C VAL A 244 -3.37 1.38 17.48
N VAL A 245 -4.23 1.91 18.36
CA VAL A 245 -5.51 1.27 18.68
C VAL A 245 -6.54 1.48 17.57
N ASN A 246 -6.79 2.73 17.15
CA ASN A 246 -7.85 3.06 16.21
C ASN A 246 -7.55 2.59 14.77
N ASP A 247 -6.42 3.03 14.21
CA ASP A 247 -6.05 2.73 12.81
C ASP A 247 -5.39 1.36 12.67
N GLY A 248 -4.82 0.84 13.76
CA GLY A 248 -4.18 -0.47 13.80
C GLY A 248 -5.11 -1.57 14.30
N VAL A 249 -5.24 -1.71 15.62
CA VAL A 249 -5.94 -2.84 16.25
C VAL A 249 -7.37 -2.99 15.75
N VAL A 250 -8.15 -1.91 15.81
CA VAL A 250 -9.57 -1.94 15.45
C VAL A 250 -9.75 -1.81 13.94
N GLY A 251 -9.11 -0.81 13.32
CA GLY A 251 -9.18 -0.56 11.88
C GLY A 251 -8.62 -1.68 10.98
N ARG A 252 -7.73 -2.54 11.50
CA ARG A 252 -7.16 -3.69 10.78
C ARG A 252 -7.44 -5.03 11.45
N SER A 253 -8.45 -5.10 12.31
CA SER A 253 -8.77 -6.26 13.14
C SER A 253 -8.75 -7.61 12.39
N LEU A 254 -9.44 -7.72 11.25
CA LEU A 254 -9.48 -8.95 10.44
C LEU A 254 -8.13 -9.34 9.85
N LYS A 255 -7.34 -8.37 9.38
CA LYS A 255 -6.00 -8.61 8.80
C LYS A 255 -5.02 -9.03 9.88
N VAL A 256 -5.06 -8.37 11.04
CA VAL A 256 -4.25 -8.74 12.22
C VAL A 256 -4.64 -10.14 12.70
N TRP A 257 -5.93 -10.44 12.79
CA TRP A 257 -6.43 -11.78 13.14
C TRP A 257 -5.91 -12.88 12.22
N ALA A 258 -5.94 -12.65 10.90
CA ALA A 258 -5.44 -13.63 9.93
C ALA A 258 -3.95 -13.95 10.16
N ILE A 259 -3.14 -12.94 10.48
CA ILE A 259 -1.72 -13.09 10.79
C ILE A 259 -1.51 -13.80 12.13
N VAL A 260 -2.20 -13.34 13.18
CA VAL A 260 -2.13 -13.94 14.53
C VAL A 260 -2.49 -15.42 14.51
N LYS A 261 -3.57 -15.78 13.80
CA LYS A 261 -3.99 -17.16 13.63
C LYS A 261 -2.95 -18.01 12.90
N LYS A 262 -2.29 -17.44 11.88
CA LYS A 262 -1.25 -18.14 11.12
C LYS A 262 -0.01 -18.43 11.99
N ILE A 263 0.38 -17.47 12.83
CA ILE A 263 1.54 -17.61 13.73
C ILE A 263 1.21 -18.50 14.93
N GLY A 264 -0.07 -18.59 15.32
CA GLY A 264 -0.51 -19.41 16.46
C GLY A 264 -0.45 -18.69 17.80
N VAL A 265 -0.58 -17.35 17.82
CA VAL A 265 -0.62 -16.58 19.08
C VAL A 265 -2.03 -16.63 19.67
N GLU A 266 -2.18 -17.29 20.83
CA GLU A 266 -3.46 -17.42 21.51
C GLU A 266 -3.92 -16.14 22.22
N GLY A 267 -5.23 -15.98 22.46
CA GLY A 267 -5.79 -14.89 23.27
C GLY A 267 -6.23 -13.65 22.47
N TRP A 268 -6.18 -13.73 21.14
CA TRP A 268 -6.56 -12.65 20.21
C TRP A 268 -7.81 -12.96 19.38
N ASP A 269 -8.53 -14.04 19.70
CA ASP A 269 -9.76 -14.48 19.00
C ASP A 269 -10.89 -13.44 19.02
N TRP A 270 -10.83 -12.49 19.95
CA TRP A 270 -11.77 -11.37 20.00
C TRP A 270 -11.68 -10.45 18.79
N LEU A 271 -10.54 -10.39 18.09
CA LEU A 271 -10.41 -9.62 16.83
C LEU A 271 -11.36 -10.12 15.74
N LYS A 272 -11.72 -11.42 15.75
CA LYS A 272 -12.69 -11.99 14.80
C LYS A 272 -14.11 -11.44 15.01
N ARG A 273 -14.42 -11.01 16.24
CA ARG A 273 -15.73 -10.48 16.62
C ARG A 273 -15.87 -8.98 16.37
N MET A 274 -14.76 -8.31 16.03
CA MET A 274 -14.82 -6.92 15.59
C MET A 274 -15.56 -6.85 14.25
N PRO A 275 -16.51 -5.91 14.10
CA PRO A 275 -17.21 -5.75 12.84
C PRO A 275 -16.22 -5.42 11.72
N GLU A 276 -16.54 -5.88 10.51
CA GLU A 276 -15.81 -5.47 9.33
C GLU A 276 -16.10 -3.98 9.13
N ILE A 277 -15.15 -3.14 9.54
CA ILE A 277 -15.27 -1.69 9.34
C ILE A 277 -15.17 -1.49 7.83
N GLU A 278 -16.31 -1.24 7.20
CA GLU A 278 -16.34 -0.89 5.79
C GLU A 278 -15.43 0.32 5.58
N GLU A 279 -14.32 0.14 4.84
CA GLU A 279 -13.72 1.26 4.13
C GLU A 279 -14.83 1.81 3.23
N LYS A 280 -15.47 2.90 3.67
CA LYS A 280 -16.65 3.55 3.07
C LYS A 280 -17.03 2.99 1.70
N LYS A 281 -18.11 2.19 1.64
CA LYS A 281 -18.73 1.74 0.38
C LYS A 281 -19.40 2.88 -0.41
N THR A 282 -19.47 4.09 0.15
CA THR A 282 -19.84 5.31 -0.56
C THR A 282 -18.60 5.98 -1.12
N ALA A 283 -18.69 6.53 -2.33
CA ALA A 283 -17.63 7.20 -3.09
C ALA A 283 -16.68 8.07 -2.24
N GLY A 284 -15.70 7.45 -1.56
CA GLY A 284 -14.87 8.12 -0.57
C GLY A 284 -14.02 9.24 -1.16
N PHE A 285 -13.78 9.21 -2.48
CA PHE A 285 -13.14 10.30 -3.20
C PHE A 285 -14.02 11.54 -3.36
N MET A 286 -15.35 11.39 -3.38
CA MET A 286 -16.32 12.49 -3.56
C MET A 286 -16.60 13.27 -2.27
N GLU A 287 -16.38 12.67 -1.10
CA GLU A 287 -16.61 13.33 0.20
C GLU A 287 -15.52 14.36 0.54
N GLU A 288 -14.40 14.36 -0.18
CA GLU A 288 -13.25 15.25 0.01
C GLU A 288 -12.91 16.03 -1.27
N ILE A 289 -13.92 16.55 -1.96
CA ILE A 289 -13.68 17.46 -3.09
C ILE A 289 -13.19 18.80 -2.53
N ILE A 290 -11.89 19.05 -2.67
CA ILE A 290 -11.26 20.32 -2.35
C ILE A 290 -11.40 21.25 -3.56
N ALA A 291 -11.60 22.54 -3.31
CA ALA A 291 -11.57 23.55 -4.37
C ALA A 291 -10.27 23.42 -5.21
N GLY A 292 -10.41 23.44 -6.54
CA GLY A 292 -9.28 23.24 -7.46
C GLY A 292 -8.98 21.78 -7.82
N ARG A 293 -9.66 20.79 -7.24
CA ARG A 293 -9.59 19.38 -7.68
C ARG A 293 -10.81 19.03 -8.53
N PRO A 294 -10.68 18.89 -9.86
CA PRO A 294 -11.80 18.53 -10.71
C PRO A 294 -12.27 17.10 -10.46
N VAL A 295 -13.59 16.89 -10.60
CA VAL A 295 -14.19 15.55 -10.67
C VAL A 295 -14.33 15.19 -12.14
N PHE A 296 -13.59 14.17 -12.57
CA PHE A 296 -13.60 13.76 -13.98
C PHE A 296 -14.81 12.91 -14.35
N SER A 297 -15.28 12.05 -13.43
CA SER A 297 -16.48 11.25 -13.60
C SER A 297 -17.12 10.93 -12.27
N PHE A 298 -18.45 10.80 -12.27
CA PHE A 298 -19.16 10.19 -11.15
C PHE A 298 -18.89 8.67 -11.10
N PRO A 299 -18.99 8.04 -9.92
CA PRO A 299 -18.81 6.60 -9.74
C PRO A 299 -19.67 5.80 -10.73
N SER A 300 -19.06 4.82 -11.40
CA SER A 300 -19.72 3.90 -12.34
C SER A 300 -20.60 4.57 -13.41
N ARG A 301 -20.34 5.84 -13.75
CA ARG A 301 -21.13 6.59 -14.74
C ARG A 301 -20.68 6.29 -16.17
N GLN A 302 -21.64 5.96 -17.03
CA GLN A 302 -21.42 5.84 -18.47
C GLN A 302 -20.91 7.17 -19.06
N GLY A 303 -19.88 7.09 -19.92
CA GLY A 303 -19.15 8.26 -20.42
C GLY A 303 -17.92 8.65 -19.58
N GLY A 304 -17.74 8.05 -18.40
CA GLY A 304 -16.51 8.13 -17.63
C GLY A 304 -15.35 7.37 -18.28
N PHE A 305 -14.32 7.07 -17.49
CA PHE A 305 -13.22 6.23 -17.95
C PHE A 305 -13.69 4.79 -18.17
N ARG A 306 -13.46 4.25 -19.37
CA ARG A 306 -13.71 2.85 -19.67
C ARG A 306 -12.56 2.01 -19.12
N LEU A 307 -12.87 1.00 -18.31
CA LEU A 307 -11.85 0.12 -17.76
C LEU A 307 -11.27 -0.78 -18.85
N ARG A 308 -9.95 -0.77 -18.97
CA ARG A 308 -9.17 -1.74 -19.76
C ARG A 308 -8.12 -2.38 -18.87
N TYR A 309 -8.10 -3.71 -18.81
CA TYR A 309 -7.07 -4.42 -18.07
C TYR A 309 -5.77 -4.44 -18.86
N GLY A 310 -4.66 -4.12 -18.21
CA GLY A 310 -3.35 -4.28 -18.82
C GLY A 310 -2.25 -3.51 -18.12
N ARG A 311 -1.03 -3.69 -18.61
CA ARG A 311 0.16 -3.03 -18.08
C ARG A 311 1.04 -2.58 -19.24
N ALA A 312 1.22 -1.27 -19.36
CA ALA A 312 2.17 -0.67 -20.28
C ALA A 312 3.56 -0.63 -19.64
N ARG A 313 4.60 -0.37 -20.46
CA ARG A 313 6.01 -0.32 -20.02
C ARG A 313 6.25 0.66 -18.87
N ASN A 314 5.48 1.75 -18.84
CA ASN A 314 5.54 2.78 -17.81
C ASN A 314 4.53 2.57 -16.67
N THR A 315 3.54 1.67 -16.78
CA THR A 315 2.52 1.46 -15.73
C THR A 315 2.78 0.20 -14.86
N GLY A 316 1.98 0.04 -13.81
CA GLY A 316 2.09 -1.02 -12.79
C GLY A 316 2.22 -0.45 -11.37
N LEU A 317 2.27 -1.33 -10.37
CA LEU A 317 2.21 -1.03 -8.92
C LEU A 317 0.92 -0.33 -8.48
N ALA A 318 0.77 0.93 -8.88
CA ALA A 318 -0.43 1.75 -8.67
C ALA A 318 -0.55 2.85 -9.75
N ALA A 319 0.22 2.76 -10.83
CA ALA A 319 0.13 3.70 -11.93
C ALA A 319 -0.97 3.26 -12.91
N VAL A 320 -1.81 4.21 -13.29
CA VAL A 320 -2.92 4.02 -14.24
C VAL A 320 -2.57 4.67 -15.58
N GLY A 321 -2.87 3.99 -16.68
CA GLY A 321 -2.66 4.52 -18.02
C GLY A 321 -3.85 5.33 -18.49
N VAL A 322 -3.62 6.52 -19.05
CA VAL A 322 -4.65 7.35 -19.68
C VAL A 322 -4.13 7.85 -21.02
N HIS A 323 -5.01 7.96 -22.01
CA HIS A 323 -4.64 8.44 -23.33
C HIS A 323 -4.19 9.92 -23.28
N PRO A 324 -3.07 10.32 -23.93
CA PRO A 324 -2.61 11.71 -23.95
C PRO A 324 -3.66 12.71 -24.44
N ALA A 325 -4.46 12.36 -25.45
CA ALA A 325 -5.57 13.21 -25.91
C ALA A 325 -6.62 13.45 -24.81
N THR A 326 -6.87 12.48 -23.91
CA THR A 326 -7.76 12.68 -22.75
C THR A 326 -7.17 13.71 -21.78
N MET A 327 -5.85 13.66 -21.54
CA MET A 327 -5.16 14.68 -20.73
C MET A 327 -5.34 16.08 -21.32
N MET A 328 -5.18 16.22 -22.64
CA MET A 328 -5.33 17.49 -23.36
C MET A 328 -6.79 18.01 -23.32
N VAL A 329 -7.76 17.14 -23.58
CA VAL A 329 -9.20 17.47 -23.52
C VAL A 329 -9.63 17.90 -22.12
N LEU A 330 -9.01 17.34 -21.08
CA LEU A 330 -9.20 17.72 -19.69
C LEU A 330 -8.33 18.91 -19.26
N GLN A 331 -7.91 19.76 -20.21
CA GLN A 331 -7.16 20.99 -19.98
C GLN A 331 -5.87 20.77 -19.17
N SER A 332 -5.24 19.60 -19.34
CA SER A 332 -4.01 19.21 -18.65
C SER A 332 -4.12 19.20 -17.11
N PHE A 333 -5.33 19.13 -16.55
CA PHE A 333 -5.52 18.81 -15.13
C PHE A 333 -5.02 17.40 -14.80
N LEU A 334 -5.13 16.48 -15.76
CA LEU A 334 -4.41 15.23 -15.75
C LEU A 334 -3.13 15.41 -16.55
N ALA A 335 -2.00 15.17 -15.89
CA ALA A 335 -0.67 15.12 -16.50
C ALA A 335 0.09 13.89 -15.97
N ALA A 336 1.18 13.53 -16.64
CA ALA A 336 2.07 12.48 -16.15
C ALA A 336 2.52 12.78 -14.71
N GLY A 337 2.30 11.82 -13.80
CA GLY A 337 2.58 11.99 -12.37
C GLY A 337 1.41 12.53 -11.53
N THR A 338 0.30 12.95 -12.15
CA THR A 338 -0.88 13.41 -11.41
C THR A 338 -1.49 12.26 -10.63
N GLN A 339 -1.70 12.45 -9.32
CA GLN A 339 -2.40 11.47 -8.49
C GLN A 339 -3.92 11.59 -8.72
N LEU A 340 -4.49 10.60 -9.39
CA LEU A 340 -5.93 10.46 -9.58
C LEU A 340 -6.51 9.63 -8.43
N ARG A 341 -7.52 10.16 -7.73
CA ARG A 341 -8.32 9.33 -6.82
C ARG A 341 -9.30 8.51 -7.65
N VAL A 342 -9.34 7.21 -7.41
CA VAL A 342 -10.14 6.25 -8.19
C VAL A 342 -11.16 5.54 -7.31
N GLU A 343 -12.26 5.07 -7.91
CA GLU A 343 -13.26 4.25 -7.22
C GLU A 343 -12.71 2.84 -6.93
N ARG A 344 -11.97 2.28 -7.89
CA ARG A 344 -11.41 0.92 -7.88
C ARG A 344 -10.11 0.89 -8.71
N PRO A 345 -9.20 -0.07 -8.47
CA PRO A 345 -9.18 -1.05 -7.38
C PRO A 345 -8.65 -0.49 -6.05
N GLY A 346 -7.85 0.57 -6.08
CA GLY A 346 -7.25 1.21 -4.90
C GLY A 346 -7.85 2.58 -4.57
N LYS A 347 -7.23 3.32 -3.65
CA LYS A 347 -7.67 4.69 -3.27
C LYS A 347 -7.22 5.75 -4.26
N ALA A 348 -6.09 5.53 -4.91
CA ALA A 348 -5.52 6.44 -5.88
C ALA A 348 -4.61 5.68 -6.85
N GLY A 349 -4.38 6.27 -8.02
CA GLY A 349 -3.37 5.84 -8.95
C GLY A 349 -2.64 7.01 -9.59
N THR A 350 -1.38 6.80 -9.96
CA THR A 350 -0.57 7.81 -10.63
C THR A 350 -0.81 7.75 -12.13
N VAL A 351 -1.25 8.85 -12.72
CA VAL A 351 -1.55 8.91 -14.15
C VAL A 351 -0.28 8.89 -14.97
N LEU A 352 -0.23 8.02 -15.98
CA LEU A 352 0.84 7.94 -16.98
C LEU A 352 0.26 7.86 -18.39
N PRO A 353 0.95 8.43 -19.40
CA PRO A 353 0.47 8.43 -20.77
C PRO A 353 0.59 7.04 -21.41
N VAL A 354 -0.49 6.57 -22.03
CA VAL A 354 -0.52 5.37 -22.87
C VAL A 354 -1.28 5.69 -24.14
N ASP A 355 -0.63 5.61 -25.30
CA ASP A 355 -1.13 6.04 -26.61
C ASP A 355 -1.79 4.93 -27.44
N PHE A 356 -1.70 3.67 -27.00
CA PHE A 356 -2.33 2.51 -27.65
C PHE A 356 -3.75 2.19 -27.17
N ILE A 357 -4.27 2.93 -26.18
CA ILE A 357 -5.62 2.74 -25.63
C ILE A 357 -6.62 3.74 -26.22
N GLU A 358 -7.92 3.53 -26.02
CA GLU A 358 -8.92 4.41 -26.63
C GLU A 358 -8.85 5.85 -26.12
N SER A 359 -8.91 6.76 -27.07
CA SER A 359 -8.92 8.21 -26.85
C SER A 359 -10.36 8.74 -26.61
N PRO A 360 -10.53 9.98 -26.15
CA PRO A 360 -11.84 10.48 -25.77
C PRO A 360 -12.70 10.79 -27.01
N ILE A 361 -14.01 10.77 -26.84
CA ILE A 361 -14.99 11.14 -27.87
C ILE A 361 -15.73 12.39 -27.41
N VAL A 362 -15.79 13.39 -28.28
CA VAL A 362 -16.36 14.71 -27.98
C VAL A 362 -17.43 15.09 -29.00
N ARG A 363 -18.40 15.88 -28.54
CA ARG A 363 -19.32 16.64 -29.38
C ARG A 363 -18.80 18.07 -29.54
N LEU A 364 -18.76 18.56 -30.78
CA LEU A 364 -18.39 19.93 -31.10
C LEU A 364 -19.61 20.86 -31.06
N LYS A 365 -19.38 22.18 -31.05
CA LYS A 365 -20.42 23.23 -31.02
C LYS A 365 -21.40 23.18 -32.20
N ASP A 366 -21.00 22.62 -33.34
CA ASP A 366 -21.85 22.42 -34.51
C ASP A 366 -22.72 21.14 -34.42
N GLY A 367 -22.59 20.38 -33.33
CA GLY A 367 -23.29 19.11 -33.10
C GLY A 367 -22.58 17.88 -33.65
N SER A 368 -21.49 18.02 -34.40
CA SER A 368 -20.70 16.89 -34.88
C SER A 368 -20.03 16.13 -33.73
N VAL A 369 -19.79 14.84 -33.93
CA VAL A 369 -19.12 13.97 -32.95
C VAL A 369 -17.84 13.44 -33.56
N THR A 370 -16.74 13.55 -32.82
CA THR A 370 -15.44 13.11 -33.29
C THR A 370 -14.63 12.47 -32.16
N ARG A 371 -13.80 11.50 -32.54
CA ARG A 371 -12.79 10.92 -31.66
C ARG A 371 -11.55 11.82 -31.70
N VAL A 372 -11.08 12.22 -30.53
CA VAL A 372 -9.95 13.15 -30.42
C VAL A 372 -8.64 12.36 -30.43
N THR A 373 -7.68 12.79 -31.22
CA THR A 373 -6.32 12.26 -31.25
C THR A 373 -5.33 13.38 -30.90
N THR A 374 -4.07 13.03 -30.65
CA THR A 374 -3.03 14.03 -30.41
C THR A 374 -2.80 14.91 -31.65
N GLN A 375 -3.07 14.40 -32.85
CA GLN A 375 -2.91 15.12 -34.11
C GLN A 375 -4.06 16.10 -34.38
N ASN A 376 -5.32 15.73 -34.06
CA ASN A 376 -6.47 16.58 -34.37
C ASN A 376 -6.84 17.56 -33.24
N PHE A 377 -6.28 17.39 -32.03
CA PHE A 377 -6.68 18.16 -30.85
C PHE A 377 -6.64 19.68 -31.07
N GLU A 378 -5.57 20.22 -31.66
CA GLU A 378 -5.42 21.67 -31.86
C GLU A 378 -6.54 22.28 -32.71
N SER A 379 -7.05 21.51 -33.69
CA SER A 379 -8.16 21.97 -34.53
C SER A 379 -9.50 21.99 -33.80
N VAL A 380 -9.71 21.04 -32.87
CA VAL A 380 -11.01 20.87 -32.21
C VAL A 380 -11.09 21.58 -30.85
N ARG A 381 -9.97 21.89 -30.19
CA ARG A 381 -9.91 22.31 -28.77
C ARG A 381 -10.90 23.44 -28.39
N ASN A 382 -11.04 24.45 -29.24
CA ASN A 382 -11.89 25.63 -28.98
C ASN A 382 -13.36 25.41 -29.38
N THR A 383 -13.64 24.29 -30.06
CA THR A 383 -14.95 23.92 -30.59
C THR A 383 -15.58 22.77 -29.80
N ILE A 384 -14.89 22.18 -28.84
CA ILE A 384 -15.45 21.17 -27.94
C ILE A 384 -16.59 21.79 -27.13
N ASP A 385 -17.78 21.21 -27.25
CA ASP A 385 -18.97 21.59 -26.50
C ASP A 385 -19.22 20.62 -25.34
N LYS A 386 -19.07 19.31 -25.58
CA LYS A 386 -19.28 18.28 -24.55
C LYS A 386 -18.36 17.09 -24.75
N ILE A 387 -17.75 16.62 -23.66
CA ILE A 387 -17.04 15.34 -23.62
C ILE A 387 -18.09 14.24 -23.43
N LEU A 388 -18.18 13.31 -24.37
CA LEU A 388 -19.14 12.19 -24.32
C LEU A 388 -18.53 10.98 -23.62
N PHE A 389 -17.27 10.67 -23.94
CA PHE A 389 -16.51 9.57 -23.36
C PHE A 389 -15.08 10.03 -23.06
N LEU A 390 -14.58 9.74 -21.86
CA LEU A 390 -13.21 10.07 -21.47
C LEU A 390 -12.15 9.16 -22.13
N GLY A 391 -12.56 8.06 -22.74
CA GLY A 391 -11.66 7.03 -23.26
C GLY A 391 -11.25 6.04 -22.17
N ASP A 392 -10.15 5.33 -22.42
CA ASP A 392 -9.71 4.23 -21.56
C ASP A 392 -8.96 4.71 -20.31
N ILE A 393 -9.11 3.93 -19.24
CA ILE A 393 -8.17 3.86 -18.13
C ILE A 393 -7.58 2.45 -18.06
N LEU A 394 -6.27 2.36 -18.27
CA LEU A 394 -5.52 1.11 -18.21
C LEU A 394 -5.13 0.81 -16.76
N ILE A 395 -5.60 -0.33 -16.22
CA ILE A 395 -5.30 -0.74 -14.85
C ILE A 395 -4.75 -2.17 -14.84
N GLY A 396 -3.67 -2.39 -14.10
CA GLY A 396 -3.04 -3.70 -13.99
C GLY A 396 -3.88 -4.68 -13.15
N PHE A 397 -3.93 -5.95 -13.56
CA PHE A 397 -4.53 -7.02 -12.76
C PHE A 397 -3.92 -7.10 -11.34
N GLY A 398 -2.61 -6.90 -11.23
CA GLY A 398 -1.89 -6.91 -9.95
C GLY A 398 -2.45 -5.92 -8.93
N ASP A 399 -3.00 -4.79 -9.39
CA ASP A 399 -3.58 -3.77 -8.50
C ASP A 399 -4.89 -4.26 -7.90
N PHE A 400 -5.70 -5.02 -8.64
CA PHE A 400 -6.91 -5.68 -8.12
C PHE A 400 -6.57 -6.79 -7.13
N LEU A 401 -5.57 -7.61 -7.47
CA LEU A 401 -5.09 -8.70 -6.61
C LEU A 401 -4.56 -8.15 -5.27
N TYR A 402 -3.73 -7.10 -5.31
CA TYR A 402 -3.15 -6.49 -4.11
C TYR A 402 -4.22 -5.87 -3.20
N ASN A 403 -5.22 -5.20 -3.78
CA ASN A 403 -6.31 -4.58 -3.02
C ASN A 403 -7.43 -5.57 -2.66
N ASN A 404 -7.31 -6.84 -3.04
CA ASN A 404 -8.32 -7.88 -2.86
C ASN A 404 -9.73 -7.43 -3.32
N LYS A 405 -9.79 -6.85 -4.53
CA LYS A 405 -11.04 -6.38 -5.13
C LYS A 405 -11.51 -7.32 -6.25
N PRO A 406 -12.82 -7.54 -6.41
CA PRO A 406 -13.35 -8.30 -7.53
C PRO A 406 -13.04 -7.60 -8.85
N LEU A 407 -12.83 -8.39 -9.90
CA LEU A 407 -12.63 -7.89 -11.26
C LEU A 407 -13.98 -7.51 -11.88
N PRO A 408 -14.30 -6.22 -12.08
CA PRO A 408 -15.44 -5.84 -12.91
C PRO A 408 -15.24 -6.30 -14.37
N PRO A 409 -16.33 -6.40 -15.15
CA PRO A 409 -16.21 -6.68 -16.58
C PRO A 409 -15.33 -5.64 -17.29
N SER A 410 -14.44 -6.11 -18.16
CA SER A 410 -13.66 -5.25 -19.06
C SER A 410 -14.52 -4.76 -20.22
N GLY A 411 -14.14 -3.64 -20.83
CA GLY A 411 -14.53 -3.41 -22.22
C GLY A 411 -14.01 -4.53 -23.14
N TYR A 412 -14.70 -4.79 -24.24
CA TYR A 412 -14.17 -5.63 -25.32
C TYR A 412 -13.03 -4.84 -26.02
N THR A 413 -11.86 -5.46 -26.17
CA THR A 413 -10.62 -4.78 -26.56
C THR A 413 -9.84 -5.59 -27.59
N GLU A 414 -8.91 -4.94 -28.28
CA GLU A 414 -8.16 -5.55 -29.38
C GLU A 414 -7.33 -6.77 -28.92
N GLU A 415 -6.77 -6.73 -27.71
CA GLU A 415 -6.06 -7.87 -27.12
C GLU A 415 -6.95 -9.05 -26.76
N TRP A 416 -8.24 -8.84 -26.51
CA TRP A 416 -9.18 -9.94 -26.30
C TRP A 416 -9.65 -10.47 -27.66
N TRP A 417 -10.04 -9.58 -28.57
CA TRP A 417 -10.46 -9.96 -29.92
C TRP A 417 -9.39 -10.78 -30.66
N SER A 418 -8.10 -10.41 -30.54
CA SER A 418 -7.02 -11.17 -31.17
C SER A 418 -6.88 -12.59 -30.62
N GLN A 419 -7.14 -12.80 -29.32
CA GLN A 419 -7.14 -14.12 -28.71
C GLN A 419 -8.34 -14.97 -29.16
N GLU A 420 -9.52 -14.35 -29.35
CA GLU A 420 -10.68 -15.05 -29.91
C GLU A 420 -10.45 -15.42 -31.38
N LEU A 421 -9.86 -14.52 -32.17
CA LEU A 421 -9.46 -14.82 -33.54
C LEU A 421 -8.45 -15.98 -33.58
N GLN A 422 -7.43 -15.95 -32.72
CA GLN A 422 -6.45 -17.04 -32.61
C GLN A 422 -7.11 -18.37 -32.26
N ALA A 423 -8.00 -18.38 -31.26
CA ALA A 423 -8.71 -19.59 -30.85
C ALA A 423 -9.58 -20.18 -31.98
N VAL A 424 -10.24 -19.33 -32.77
CA VAL A 424 -11.00 -19.77 -33.95
C VAL A 424 -10.09 -20.40 -34.99
N ILE A 425 -8.92 -19.81 -35.27
CA ILE A 425 -7.95 -20.35 -36.23
C ILE A 425 -7.42 -21.70 -35.75
N GLU A 426 -7.10 -21.83 -34.45
CA GLU A 426 -6.64 -23.09 -33.85
C GLU A 426 -7.70 -24.19 -33.91
N ILE A 427 -8.97 -23.88 -33.61
CA ILE A 427 -10.05 -24.89 -33.51
C ILE A 427 -10.64 -25.26 -34.88
N ALA A 428 -10.89 -24.28 -35.75
CA ALA A 428 -11.61 -24.50 -37.00
C ALA A 428 -10.68 -24.79 -38.19
N PHE A 429 -9.40 -24.45 -38.07
CA PHE A 429 -8.41 -24.58 -39.16
C PHE A 429 -7.13 -25.30 -38.72
N ASP A 430 -7.11 -25.96 -37.56
CA ASP A 430 -5.93 -26.67 -37.01
C ASP A 430 -4.66 -25.79 -36.93
N GLY A 431 -4.84 -24.47 -36.78
CA GLY A 431 -3.74 -23.50 -36.76
C GLY A 431 -3.22 -23.08 -38.14
N ASP A 432 -3.85 -23.53 -39.23
CA ASP A 432 -3.50 -23.15 -40.60
C ASP A 432 -4.00 -21.73 -40.92
N LEU A 433 -3.07 -20.77 -40.89
CA LEU A 433 -3.33 -19.37 -41.21
C LEU A 433 -3.73 -19.16 -42.67
N ASP A 434 -3.18 -19.93 -43.60
CA ASP A 434 -3.47 -19.79 -45.03
C ASP A 434 -4.91 -20.26 -45.32
N ALA A 435 -5.34 -21.36 -44.70
CA ALA A 435 -6.72 -21.84 -44.82
C ALA A 435 -7.73 -20.84 -44.23
N ALA A 436 -7.42 -20.27 -43.05
CA ALA A 436 -8.25 -19.24 -42.44
C ALA A 436 -8.31 -17.96 -43.30
N ALA A 437 -7.16 -17.54 -43.84
CA ALA A 437 -7.05 -16.39 -44.73
C ALA A 437 -7.87 -16.57 -46.01
N GLN A 438 -7.78 -17.74 -46.64
CA GLN A 438 -8.56 -18.09 -47.81
C GLN A 438 -10.05 -18.05 -47.53
N LYS A 439 -10.48 -18.59 -46.37
CA LYS A 439 -11.89 -18.58 -45.96
C LYS A 439 -12.43 -17.17 -45.72
N ALA A 440 -11.60 -16.30 -45.14
CA ALA A 440 -11.96 -14.91 -44.84
C ALA A 440 -11.68 -13.93 -46.00
N GLU A 441 -11.23 -14.42 -47.16
CA GLU A 441 -10.86 -13.60 -48.32
C GLU A 441 -9.87 -12.47 -47.93
N THR A 442 -8.87 -12.82 -47.12
CA THR A 442 -7.81 -11.93 -46.64
C THR A 442 -6.44 -12.56 -46.89
N ASP A 443 -5.37 -11.79 -46.68
CA ASP A 443 -3.99 -12.27 -46.74
C ASP A 443 -3.55 -12.92 -45.41
N ALA A 444 -2.78 -14.01 -45.47
CA ALA A 444 -2.30 -14.71 -44.29
C ALA A 444 -1.36 -13.86 -43.44
N ASN A 445 -0.49 -13.04 -44.05
CA ASN A 445 0.36 -12.10 -43.31
C ASN A 445 -0.49 -11.04 -42.61
N ARG A 446 -1.61 -10.64 -43.22
CA ARG A 446 -2.53 -9.68 -42.61
C ARG A 446 -3.18 -10.26 -41.35
N LEU A 447 -3.60 -11.53 -41.38
CA LEU A 447 -4.06 -12.24 -40.18
C LEU A 447 -2.96 -12.36 -39.12
N GLU A 448 -1.74 -12.74 -39.52
CA GLU A 448 -0.62 -12.85 -38.60
C GLU A 448 -0.32 -11.50 -37.91
N MET A 449 -0.39 -10.39 -38.64
CA MET A 449 -0.21 -9.04 -38.09
C MET A 449 -1.28 -8.70 -37.05
N PHE A 450 -2.54 -9.08 -37.28
CA PHE A 450 -3.63 -8.90 -36.31
C PHE A 450 -3.40 -9.69 -35.02
N LEU A 451 -2.80 -10.88 -35.11
CA LEU A 451 -2.50 -11.71 -33.95
C LEU A 451 -1.27 -11.23 -33.18
N ARG A 452 -0.21 -10.84 -33.90
CA ARG A 452 1.08 -10.48 -33.33
C ARG A 452 1.09 -9.08 -32.72
N ASP A 453 0.43 -8.12 -33.37
CA ASP A 453 0.35 -6.74 -32.91
C ASP A 453 -1.02 -6.13 -33.21
N PRO A 454 -2.04 -6.47 -32.39
CA PRO A 454 -3.42 -6.01 -32.57
C PRO A 454 -3.60 -4.50 -32.31
N PHE A 455 -2.59 -3.82 -31.78
CA PHE A 455 -2.70 -2.40 -31.42
C PHE A 455 -2.40 -1.50 -32.62
N GLU A 456 -1.33 -1.80 -33.37
CA GLU A 456 -0.96 -1.08 -34.60
C GLU A 456 -1.71 -1.58 -35.83
N ASN A 457 -2.06 -2.87 -35.86
CA ASN A 457 -2.63 -3.52 -37.03
C ASN A 457 -4.13 -3.75 -36.83
N LYS A 458 -4.92 -2.69 -36.97
CA LYS A 458 -6.38 -2.81 -36.92
C LYS A 458 -6.96 -3.17 -38.28
N PRO A 459 -7.93 -4.11 -38.35
CA PRO A 459 -8.67 -4.34 -39.57
C PRO A 459 -9.50 -3.10 -39.93
N THR A 460 -9.61 -2.83 -41.22
CA THR A 460 -10.62 -1.92 -41.76
C THR A 460 -12.02 -2.45 -41.43
N ALA A 461 -13.03 -1.57 -41.51
CA ALA A 461 -14.42 -1.99 -41.26
C ALA A 461 -14.85 -3.15 -42.19
N GLU A 462 -14.37 -3.15 -43.43
CA GLU A 462 -14.66 -4.23 -44.39
C GLU A 462 -13.95 -5.54 -44.01
N GLU A 463 -12.66 -5.48 -43.66
CA GLU A 463 -11.91 -6.66 -43.15
C GLU A 463 -12.59 -7.22 -41.89
N ALA A 464 -12.98 -6.37 -40.93
CA ALA A 464 -13.64 -6.79 -39.69
C ALA A 464 -14.98 -7.49 -39.94
N LEU A 465 -15.79 -6.99 -40.88
CA LEU A 465 -17.06 -7.61 -41.26
C LEU A 465 -16.85 -8.96 -41.96
N ARG A 466 -15.84 -9.05 -42.83
CA ARG A 466 -15.49 -10.31 -43.50
C ARG A 466 -15.02 -11.36 -42.50
N LEU A 467 -14.11 -11.00 -41.60
CA LEU A 467 -13.63 -11.89 -40.53
C LEU A 467 -14.78 -12.37 -39.66
N ALA A 468 -15.65 -11.46 -39.20
CA ALA A 468 -16.79 -11.84 -38.37
C ALA A 468 -17.79 -12.75 -39.09
N SER A 469 -18.02 -12.51 -40.39
CA SER A 469 -18.97 -13.32 -41.18
C SER A 469 -18.40 -14.68 -41.57
N ALA A 470 -17.12 -14.74 -41.94
CA ALA A 470 -16.49 -15.94 -42.49
C ALA A 470 -15.91 -16.87 -41.42
N LEU A 471 -15.37 -16.30 -40.35
CA LEU A 471 -14.72 -17.03 -39.26
C LEU A 471 -15.61 -17.12 -38.00
N HIS A 472 -16.75 -16.42 -37.97
CA HIS A 472 -17.65 -16.37 -36.82
C HIS A 472 -17.01 -15.84 -35.52
N VAL A 473 -15.93 -15.06 -35.63
CA VAL A 473 -15.37 -14.26 -34.55
C VAL A 473 -16.27 -13.03 -34.29
N PRO A 474 -16.33 -12.46 -33.07
CA PRO A 474 -17.06 -11.21 -32.86
C PRO A 474 -16.49 -10.06 -33.70
N LEU A 475 -17.30 -9.02 -33.89
CA LEU A 475 -16.87 -7.82 -34.60
C LEU A 475 -15.70 -7.16 -33.84
N HIS A 476 -14.70 -6.69 -34.57
CA HIS A 476 -13.58 -5.97 -33.99
C HIS A 476 -14.07 -4.78 -33.13
N PRO A 477 -13.51 -4.59 -31.92
CA PRO A 477 -13.91 -3.52 -31.00
C PRO A 477 -13.63 -2.10 -31.51
#